data_AF-A0A1X4NNS0-F1
#
_entry.id   AF-A0A1X4NNS0-F1
#
_cell.length_a   1.000
_cell.length_b   1.000
_cell.length_c   1.000
_cell.angle_alpha   90.00
_cell.angle_beta   90.00
_cell.angle_gamma   90.00
#
_symmetry.space_group_name_H-M   'P 1'
#
loop_
_entity.id
_entity.type
_entity.pdbx_description
1 polymer ?
#
loop_
_entity_poly.entity_id
_entity_poly.type
_entity_poly.pdbx_seq_one_letter_code
_entity_poly.pdbx_strand_id
1 'polypeptide(L)'
;MSECARTPVETSRCVIEAILRDLSDTYTGLDGGGIASITQDATWKYTVAIAREERLDLITYTVVLHDDGMVEITDRAKSTKSY
;
A
#
# COMPACT_ATOMS: atom_id res chain seq x y z
N MET A 1 -9.85 17.43 12.66
CA MET A 1 -8.58 17.09 12.00
C MET A 1 -8.28 15.65 12.32
N SER A 2 -8.34 14.76 11.34
CA SER A 2 -7.81 13.40 11.54
C SER A 2 -6.31 13.51 11.87
N GLU A 3 -5.77 12.53 12.59
CA GLU A 3 -4.36 12.56 13.04
C GLU A 3 -3.34 12.37 11.90
N CYS A 4 -3.82 12.17 10.68
CA CYS A 4 -3.01 12.08 9.49
C CYS A 4 -2.37 13.45 9.18
N ALA A 5 -1.16 13.44 8.63
CA ALA A 5 -0.42 14.63 8.17
C ALA A 5 0.32 15.49 9.21
N ARG A 6 0.39 15.14 10.51
CA ARG A 6 1.16 15.96 11.47
C ARG A 6 2.67 15.69 11.40
N THR A 7 3.07 14.46 11.07
CA THR A 7 4.46 14.05 10.87
C THR A 7 4.58 13.06 9.71
N PRO A 8 5.77 12.88 9.12
CA PRO A 8 5.98 11.87 8.07
C PRO A 8 5.60 10.44 8.49
N VAL A 9 5.77 10.11 9.78
CA VAL A 9 5.41 8.79 10.33
C VAL A 9 3.90 8.62 10.42
N GLU A 10 3.16 9.63 10.89
CA GLU A 10 1.69 9.59 10.92
C GLU A 10 1.09 9.57 9.51
N THR A 11 1.66 10.34 8.58
CA THR A 11 1.28 10.25 7.16
C THR A 11 1.47 8.84 6.62
N SER A 12 2.64 8.25 6.86
CA SER A 12 2.93 6.89 6.41
C SER A 12 1.98 5.88 7.04
N ARG A 13 1.69 6.01 8.35
CA ARG A 13 0.71 5.16 9.03
C ARG A 13 -0.66 5.22 8.36
N CYS A 14 -1.19 6.41 8.10
CA CYS A 14 -2.49 6.57 7.47
C CYS A 14 -2.54 6.01 6.04
N VAL A 15 -1.49 6.24 5.25
CA VAL A 15 -1.41 5.68 3.90
C VAL A 15 -1.34 4.17 3.94
N ILE A 16 -0.52 3.60 4.83
CA ILE A 16 -0.42 2.14 5.00
C ILE A 16 -1.76 1.56 5.45
N GLU A 17 -2.46 2.18 6.42
CA GLU A 17 -3.78 1.73 6.85
C GLU A 17 -4.80 1.75 5.69
N ALA A 18 -4.79 2.78 4.84
CA ALA A 18 -5.66 2.86 3.66
C ALA A 18 -5.34 1.75 2.64
N ILE A 19 -4.06 1.50 2.37
CA ILE A 19 -3.59 0.43 1.50
C ILE A 19 -3.99 -0.95 2.05
N LEU A 20 -3.84 -1.18 3.36
CA LEU A 20 -4.22 -2.45 3.99
C LEU A 20 -5.72 -2.71 3.94
N ARG A 21 -6.54 -1.67 4.11
CA ARG A 21 -7.99 -1.77 3.93
C ARG A 21 -8.33 -2.14 2.48
N ASP A 22 -7.75 -1.43 1.53
CA ASP A 22 -7.97 -1.71 0.11
C ASP A 22 -7.54 -3.12 -0.29
N LEU A 23 -6.38 -3.59 0.19
CA LEU A 23 -5.93 -4.96 -0.04
C LEU A 23 -6.87 -6.00 0.57
N SER A 24 -7.43 -5.73 1.75
CA SER A 24 -8.39 -6.63 2.40
C SER A 24 -9.66 -6.81 1.55
N ASP A 25 -10.04 -5.77 0.80
CA ASP A 25 -11.23 -5.79 -0.05
C ASP A 25 -10.94 -6.30 -1.48
N THR A 26 -9.72 -6.10 -2.00
CA THR A 26 -9.42 -6.27 -3.43
C THR A 26 -8.42 -7.38 -3.75
N TYR A 27 -7.59 -7.84 -2.80
CA TYR A 27 -6.60 -8.87 -3.06
C TYR A 27 -7.19 -10.27 -2.85
N THR A 28 -7.34 -11.03 -3.94
CA THR A 28 -7.98 -12.35 -3.93
C THR A 28 -6.99 -13.52 -3.96
N GLY A 29 -5.70 -13.30 -3.68
CA GLY A 29 -4.71 -14.37 -3.72
C GLY A 29 -4.92 -15.35 -2.56
N LEU A 30 -5.46 -16.54 -2.82
CA LEU A 30 -5.81 -17.55 -1.81
C LEU A 30 -4.68 -18.53 -1.45
N ASP A 31 -3.64 -18.59 -2.27
CA ASP A 31 -2.42 -19.38 -2.05
C ASP A 31 -1.55 -18.79 -0.94
N GLY A 32 -0.86 -19.65 -0.18
CA GLY A 32 -0.11 -19.27 1.02
C GLY A 32 0.86 -18.10 0.80
N GLY A 33 1.08 -17.30 1.84
CA GLY A 33 1.88 -16.08 1.74
C GLY A 33 1.45 -14.99 2.71
N GLY A 34 2.04 -13.81 2.56
CA GLY A 34 1.74 -12.63 3.36
C GLY A 34 2.43 -11.39 2.84
N ILE A 35 2.14 -10.23 3.43
CA ILE A 35 2.85 -8.98 3.11
C ILE A 35 4.32 -9.14 3.50
N ALA A 36 5.20 -9.15 2.51
CA ALA A 36 6.64 -9.22 2.69
C ALA A 36 7.23 -7.83 2.99
N SER A 37 6.75 -6.80 2.30
CA SER A 37 7.17 -5.42 2.52
C SER A 37 6.10 -4.42 2.07
N ILE A 38 6.14 -3.24 2.69
CA ILE A 38 5.45 -2.04 2.23
C ILE A 38 6.52 -0.95 2.18
N THR A 39 6.79 -0.43 0.98
CA THR A 39 7.89 0.51 0.74
C THR A 39 7.35 1.79 0.16
N GLN A 40 7.75 2.94 0.73
CA GLN A 40 7.50 4.24 0.11
C GLN A 40 8.55 4.48 -0.98
N ASP A 41 8.15 4.45 -2.24
CA ASP A 41 9.04 4.69 -3.38
C ASP A 41 9.21 6.18 -3.66
N ALA A 42 8.17 6.97 -3.38
CA ALA A 42 8.15 8.43 -3.46
C ALA A 42 7.11 8.98 -2.48
N THR A 43 7.03 10.31 -2.33
CA THR A 43 6.13 10.98 -1.36
C THR A 43 4.72 10.41 -1.36
N TRP A 44 4.15 10.14 -2.54
CA TRP A 44 2.78 9.67 -2.73
C TRP A 44 2.68 8.32 -3.44
N LYS A 45 3.76 7.54 -3.40
CA LYS A 45 3.84 6.26 -4.11
C LYS A 45 4.39 5.18 -3.21
N TYR A 46 3.64 4.09 -3.07
CA TYR A 46 3.98 2.97 -2.21
C TYR A 46 3.87 1.66 -2.97
N THR A 47 4.86 0.77 -2.82
CA THR A 47 4.77 -0.59 -3.34
C THR A 47 4.59 -1.57 -2.20
N VAL A 48 3.55 -2.38 -2.29
CA VAL A 48 3.34 -3.56 -1.45
C VAL A 48 3.84 -4.78 -2.19
N ALA A 49 4.68 -5.56 -1.52
CA ALA A 49 5.10 -6.88 -1.99
C ALA A 49 4.39 -7.95 -1.15
N ILE A 50 3.71 -8.88 -1.81
CA ILE A 50 3.06 -10.03 -1.19
C ILE A 50 3.85 -11.28 -1.61
N ALA A 51 4.39 -11.99 -0.64
CA ALA A 51 5.14 -13.22 -0.86
C ALA A 51 4.23 -14.34 -1.32
N ARG A 52 4.69 -15.09 -2.33
CA ARG A 52 4.07 -16.30 -2.86
C ARG A 52 5.16 -17.33 -3.09
N GLU A 53 4.77 -18.57 -3.32
CA GLU A 53 5.71 -19.59 -3.77
C GLU A 53 6.40 -19.08 -5.06
N GLU A 54 7.72 -19.01 -5.00
CA GLU A 54 8.62 -18.68 -6.12
C GLU A 54 8.48 -17.27 -6.72
N ARG A 55 7.64 -16.39 -6.16
CA ARG A 55 7.50 -15.00 -6.63
C ARG A 55 7.00 -14.02 -5.56
N LEU A 56 7.10 -12.74 -5.89
CA LEU A 56 6.42 -11.63 -5.24
C LEU A 56 5.35 -11.06 -6.18
N ASP A 57 4.12 -10.95 -5.67
CA ASP A 57 3.11 -10.08 -6.29
C ASP A 57 3.37 -8.66 -5.80
N LEU A 58 3.50 -7.71 -6.73
CA LEU A 58 3.79 -6.32 -6.44
C LEU A 58 2.59 -5.45 -6.81
N ILE A 59 2.17 -4.61 -5.88
CA ILE A 59 1.09 -3.64 -6.11
C ILE A 59 1.61 -2.27 -5.73
N THR A 60 1.77 -1.42 -6.74
CA THR A 60 2.22 -0.05 -6.58
C THR A 60 1.01 0.89 -6.55
N TYR A 61 0.82 1.53 -5.41
CA TYR A 61 -0.23 2.50 -5.13
C TYR A 61 0.27 3.91 -5.40
N THR A 62 -0.56 4.70 -6.07
CA THR A 62 -0.47 6.16 -6.05
C THR A 62 -1.60 6.68 -5.16
N VAL A 63 -1.28 7.58 -4.25
CA VAL A 63 -2.24 8.11 -3.27
C VAL A 63 -2.24 9.63 -3.23
N VAL A 64 -3.28 10.22 -2.66
CA VAL A 64 -3.34 11.63 -2.28
C VAL A 64 -3.78 11.70 -0.83
N LEU A 65 -3.20 12.62 -0.07
CA LEU A 65 -3.66 12.99 1.27
C LEU A 65 -4.36 14.34 1.19
N HIS A 66 -5.64 14.34 1.53
CA HIS A 66 -6.46 15.54 1.58
C HIS A 66 -6.21 16.33 2.88
N ASP A 67 -6.58 17.60 2.90
CA ASP A 67 -6.37 18.50 4.06
C ASP A 67 -7.17 18.07 5.30
N ASP A 68 -8.23 17.28 5.12
CA ASP A 68 -9.00 16.65 6.21
C ASP A 68 -8.32 15.38 6.76
N GLY A 69 -7.21 14.98 6.12
CA GLY A 69 -6.39 13.80 6.35
C GLY A 69 -6.99 12.50 5.84
N MET A 70 -7.98 12.57 4.95
CA MET A 70 -8.42 11.42 4.16
C MET A 70 -7.32 11.01 3.16
N VAL A 71 -7.01 9.72 3.13
CA VAL A 71 -6.16 9.13 2.08
C VAL A 71 -7.05 8.61 0.96
N GLU A 72 -6.81 9.07 -0.25
CA GLU A 72 -7.42 8.59 -1.48
C GLU A 72 -6.41 7.77 -2.27
N ILE A 73 -6.79 6.56 -2.71
CA ILE A 73 -6.01 5.76 -3.66
C ILE A 73 -6.45 6.14 -5.07
N THR A 74 -5.56 6.78 -5.81
CA THR A 74 -5.86 7.28 -7.17
C THR A 74 -5.47 6.29 -8.26
N ASP A 75 -4.50 5.41 -8.01
CA ASP A 75 -4.07 4.38 -8.96
C ASP A 75 -3.51 3.12 -8.29
N ARG A 76 -3.59 1.99 -9.00
CA ARG A 76 -3.02 0.69 -8.60
C ARG A 76 -2.37 0.02 -9.81
N ALA A 77 -1.04 -0.07 -9.81
CA ALA A 77 -0.29 -0.81 -10.83
C ALA A 77 0.14 -2.17 -10.28
N LYS A 78 -0.25 -3.26 -10.96
CA LYS A 78 0.12 -4.63 -10.60
C LYS A 78 1.31 -5.10 -11.42
N SER A 79 2.25 -5.79 -10.78
CA SER A 79 3.36 -6.49 -11.45
C SER A 79 3.80 -7.69 -10.61
N THR A 80 4.75 -8.47 -11.12
CA THR A 80 5.28 -9.65 -10.43
C THR A 80 6.79 -9.69 -10.54
N LYS A 81 7.46 -10.22 -9.52
CA LYS A 81 8.89 -10.48 -9.51
C LYS A 81 9.17 -11.92 -9.07
N SER A 82 9.75 -12.73 -9.93
CA SER A 82 10.25 -14.07 -9.57
C SER A 82 11.58 -13.98 -8.80
N TYR A 83 11.88 -15.01 -8.01
CA TYR A 83 13.19 -15.15 -7.35
C TYR A 83 14.28 -15.63 -8.30
#